data_AF-A0A1H0Y2I3-F1
#
_entry.id   AF-A0A1H0Y2I3-F1
#
_cell.length_a   1.000
_cell.length_b   1.000
_cell.length_c   1.000
_cell.angle_alpha   90.00
_cell.angle_beta   90.00
_cell.angle_gamma   90.00
#
_symmetry.space_group_name_H-M   'P 1'
#
loop_
_entity.id
_entity.type
_entity.pdbx_description
1 polymer ?
#
loop_
_entity_poly.entity_id
_entity_poly.type
_entity_poly.pdbx_seq_one_letter_code
_entity_poly.pdbx_strand_id
1 'polypeptide(L)' 'MYGEYFHPFGFFLFIMLITLFITNIIIWKRRNSERCYYNSSTPNAMATLDNRLAKGEVSIEEYKEIKETLKH' A
#
# COMPACT_ATOMS: atom_id res chain seq x y z
N MET A 1 -12.79 43.49 35.37
CA MET A 1 -13.30 42.13 35.12
C MET A 1 -13.21 41.88 33.63
N TYR A 2 -12.18 41.18 33.18
CA TYR A 2 -12.02 40.83 31.78
C TYR A 2 -12.94 39.65 31.52
N GLY A 3 -14.12 39.94 30.95
CA GLY A 3 -15.00 38.90 30.44
C GLY A 3 -14.26 38.22 29.30
N GLU A 4 -13.86 36.98 29.51
CA GLU A 4 -13.31 36.13 28.46
C GLU A 4 -14.41 35.92 27.41
N TYR A 5 -14.39 36.76 26.37
CA TYR A 5 -15.19 36.60 25.17
C TYR A 5 -14.65 35.39 24.41
N PHE A 6 -15.08 34.20 24.83
CA PHE A 6 -14.85 32.97 24.10
C PHE A 6 -15.69 33.01 22.82
N HIS A 7 -15.11 33.47 21.72
CA HIS A 7 -15.79 33.44 20.42
C HIS A 7 -15.94 31.97 19.98
N PRO A 8 -17.15 31.39 20.02
CA PRO A 8 -17.35 29.98 19.69
C PRO A 8 -16.89 29.70 18.24
N PHE A 9 -16.99 30.70 17.37
CA PHE A 9 -16.55 30.62 15.98
C PHE A 9 -15.05 30.30 15.82
N GLY A 10 -14.19 30.89 16.67
CA GLY A 10 -12.75 30.63 16.62
C GLY A 10 -12.41 29.19 17.04
N PHE A 11 -13.13 28.66 18.02
CA PHE A 11 -12.96 27.28 18.47
C PHE A 11 -13.37 26.26 17.41
N PHE A 12 -14.51 26.47 16.75
CA PHE A 12 -14.93 25.60 15.65
C PHE A 12 -13.94 25.62 14.47
N LEU A 13 -13.44 26.80 14.10
CA LEU A 13 -12.42 26.92 13.06
C LEU A 13 -11.12 26.20 13.44
N PHE A 14 -10.71 26.28 14.71
CA PHE A 14 -9.51 25.61 15.20
C PHE A 14 -9.63 24.08 15.12
N ILE A 15 -10.77 23.52 15.55
CA ILE A 15 -11.05 22.08 15.43
C ILE A 15 -11.10 21.65 13.96
N MET A 16 -11.73 22.45 13.11
CA MET A 16 -11.80 22.17 11.67
C MET A 16 -10.40 22.12 11.04
N LEU A 17 -9.53 23.08 11.35
CA LEU A 17 -8.16 23.12 10.84
C LEU A 17 -7.33 21.92 11.31
N ILE A 18 -7.44 21.55 12.59
CA ILE A 18 -6.74 20.38 13.15
C ILE A 18 -7.19 19.09 12.43
N THR A 19 -8.50 18.94 12.23
CA THR A 19 -9.06 17.74 11.59
C THR A 19 -8.60 17.64 10.13
N LEU A 20 -8.56 18.76 9.41
CA LEU A 20 -8.06 18.83 8.04
C LEU A 20 -6.56 18.50 7.97
N PHE A 21 -5.77 18.98 8.93
CA PHE A 21 -4.35 18.67 9.01
C PHE A 21 -4.09 17.17 9.23
N ILE A 22 -4.80 16.55 10.17
CA ILE A 22 -4.67 15.12 10.47
C ILE A 22 -5.09 14.27 9.26
N THR A 23 -6.22 14.58 8.63
CA THR A 23 -6.69 13.84 7.45
C THR A 23 -5.73 13.96 6.27
N ASN A 24 -5.12 15.14 6.06
CA ASN A 24 -4.09 15.33 5.05
C ASN A 24 -2.85 14.44 5.30
N ILE A 25 -2.37 14.37 6.55
CA ILE A 25 -1.25 13.49 6.93
C ILE A 25 -1.59 12.02 6.70
N ILE A 26 -2.80 11.57 7.05
CA ILE A 26 -3.23 10.19 6.84
C ILE A 26 -3.27 9.85 5.35
N ILE A 27 -3.86 10.73 4.53
CA ILE A 27 -3.93 10.55 3.07
C ILE A 27 -2.53 10.55 2.47
N TRP A 28 -1.65 11.45 2.92
CA TRP A 28 -0.27 11.53 2.44
C TRP A 28 0.53 10.27 2.78
N LYS A 29 0.41 9.78 4.02
CA LYS A 29 1.03 8.52 4.46
C LYS A 29 0.52 7.32 3.66
N ARG A 30 -0.80 7.23 3.41
CA ARG A 30 -1.38 6.15 2.60
C ARG A 30 -0.88 6.20 1.16
N ARG A 31 -0.87 7.38 0.54
CA ARG A 31 -0.38 7.56 -0.84
C ARG A 31 1.10 7.22 -0.99
N ASN A 32 1.91 7.48 0.04
CA ASN A 32 3.32 7.11 0.03
C ASN A 32 3.53 5.61 0.31
N SER A 33 2.67 4.99 1.14
CA SER A 33 2.67 3.54 1.36
C SER A 33 2.25 2.74 0.13
N GLU A 34 1.31 3.26 -0.67
CA GLU A 34 0.86 2.61 -1.91
C GLU A 34 1.94 2.66 -3.01
N ARG A 35 2.87 3.62 -2.95
CA ARG A 35 4.04 3.65 -3.87
C ARG A 35 5.07 2.56 -3.57
N CYS A 36 5.12 2.02 -2.36
CA CYS A 36 6.00 0.90 -2.03
C CYS A 36 5.40 -0.48 -2.40
N TYR A 37 4.08 -0.58 -2.61
CA TYR A 37 3.45 -1.84 -3.02
C TYR A 37 3.50 -2.09 -4.54
N TYR A 38 3.79 -1.05 -5.34
CA TYR A 38 3.91 -1.17 -6.80
C TYR A 38 5.26 -1.72 -7.29
N ASN A 39 6.22 -2.00 -6.41
CA ASN A 39 7.41 -2.78 -6.75
C ASN A 39 7.23 -4.31 -6.58
N SER A 40 6.01 -4.77 -6.26
CA SER A 40 5.67 -6.21 -6.34
C SER A 40 5.15 -6.63 -7.72
N SER A 41 5.05 -5.70 -8.67
CA SER A 41 4.69 -5.97 -10.07
C SER A 41 5.89 -6.30 -10.96
N THR A 42 7.00 -6.77 -10.39
CA THR A 42 7.78 -7.80 -11.08
C THR A 42 7.10 -9.12 -10.73
N PRO A 43 6.30 -9.72 -11.64
CA PRO A 43 5.92 -11.10 -11.45
C PRO A 43 7.23 -11.88 -11.43
N ASN A 44 7.67 -12.29 -10.24
CA ASN A 44 8.71 -13.29 -10.11
C ASN A 44 8.22 -14.46 -10.98
N ALA A 45 8.85 -14.68 -12.13
CA ALA A 45 8.44 -15.71 -13.07
C ALA A 45 8.33 -17.07 -12.35
N MET A 46 9.19 -17.26 -11.33
CA MET A 46 9.12 -18.37 -10.38
C MET A 46 7.82 -18.44 -9.57
N ALA A 47 7.32 -17.34 -9.02
CA ALA A 47 6.06 -17.34 -8.27
C ALA A 47 4.84 -17.65 -9.16
N THR A 48 4.89 -17.25 -10.43
CA THR A 48 3.86 -17.62 -11.42
C THR A 48 3.97 -19.10 -11.80
N LEU A 49 5.19 -19.61 -11.96
CA LEU A 49 5.47 -21.01 -12.27
C LEU A 49 5.07 -21.95 -11.12
N ASP A 50 5.39 -21.59 -9.87
CA ASP A 50 5.02 -22.34 -8.66
C ASP A 50 3.49 -22.42 -8.51
N ASN A 51 2.76 -21.34 -8.82
CA ASN A 51 1.30 -21.34 -8.80
C ASN A 51 0.70 -22.27 -9.87
N ARG A 52 1.29 -22.32 -11.07
CA ARG A 52 0.86 -23.23 -12.14
C ARG A 52 1.14 -24.71 -11.81
N LEU A 53 2.26 -25.00 -11.16
CA LEU A 53 2.56 -26.35 -10.65
C LEU A 53 1.55 -26.76 -9.58
N ALA A 54 1.23 -25.87 -8.63
CA ALA A 54 0.25 -26.14 -7.57
C ALA A 54 -1.17 -26.39 -8.12
N LYS A 55 -1.50 -25.79 -9.26
CA LYS A 55 -2.75 -26.03 -9.99
C LYS A 55 -2.75 -27.31 -10.83
N GLY A 56 -1.60 -28.00 -10.95
CA GLY A 56 -1.45 -29.18 -11.78
C GLY A 56 -1.54 -28.89 -13.28
N GLU A 57 -1.39 -27.63 -13.69
CA GLU A 57 -1.41 -27.21 -15.11
C GLU A 57 -0.10 -27.57 -15.83
N VAL A 58 0.96 -27.91 -15.08
CA VAL A 58 2.31 -28.19 -15.59
C VAL A 58 2.85 -29.45 -14.93
N SER A 59 3.51 -30.30 -15.72
CA SER A 59 4.20 -31.50 -15.24
C SER A 59 5.40 -31.14 -14.36
N ILE A 60 5.74 -31.99 -13.39
CA ILE A 60 6.93 -31.82 -12.53
C ILE A 60 8.22 -31.76 -13.37
N GLU A 61 8.23 -32.43 -14.52
CA GLU A 61 9.34 -32.48 -15.46
C GLU A 61 9.55 -31.14 -16.17
N GLU A 62 8.47 -30.55 -16.71
CA GLU A 62 8.48 -29.23 -17.35
C GLU A 62 8.80 -28.11 -16.35
N TYR A 63 8.30 -28.23 -15.11
CA TYR A 63 8.63 -27.30 -14.04
C TYR A 63 10.13 -27.26 -13.76
N LYS A 64 10.80 -28.42 -13.76
CA LYS A 64 12.23 -28.52 -13.46
C LYS A 64 13.08 -27.90 -14.58
N GLU A 65 12.72 -28.11 -15.84
CA GLU A 65 13.41 -27.52 -17.00
C GLU A 65 13.27 -25.98 -17.02
N ILE A 66 12.06 -25.47 -16.79
CA ILE A 66 11.79 -24.03 -16.73
C ILE A 66 12.50 -23.39 -15.52
N LYS A 67 12.62 -24.10 -14.41
CA LYS A 67 13.35 -23.63 -13.22
C LYS A 67 14.86 -23.57 -13.44
N GLU A 68 15.44 -24.50 -14.19
CA GLU A 68 16.87 -24.48 -14.54
C GLU A 68 17.19 -23.35 -15.51
N THR A 69 16.34 -23.12 -16.53
CA THR A 69 16.51 -22.02 -17.48
C THR A 69 16.31 -20.63 -16.86
N LEU A 70 15.41 -20.49 -15.88
CA LEU A 70 15.20 -19.21 -15.16
C LEU A 70 16.29 -18.87 -14.13
N LYS A 71 17.15 -19.84 -13.78
CA LYS A 71 18.24 -19.65 -12.80
C LYS A 71 19.56 -19.28 -13.48
N HIS A 72 19.66 -19.44 -14.79
CA HIS A 72 20.78 -19.08 -15.64
C HIS A 72 20.55 -17.71 -16.30
#